data_AF-A0AAD2GZU5-F1
#
_entry.id   AF-A0AAD2GZU5-F1
#
_cell.length_a   1.000
_cell.length_b   1.000
_cell.length_c   1.000
_cell.angle_alpha   90.00
_cell.angle_beta   90.00
_cell.angle_gamma   90.00
#
_symmetry.space_group_name_H-M   'P 1'
#
loop_
_entity.id
_entity.type
_entity.pdbx_description
1 polymer ?
#
loop_
_entity_poly.entity_id
_entity_poly.type
_entity_poly.pdbx_seq_one_letter_code
_entity_poly.pdbx_strand_id
1 'polypeptide(L)'
;MSDLEHENAHKLVWTSRTKRFRRQRPLTPYTLRRRNRRIISNAGFGHVGPLLDIPLEEGMSVMHTNFFGLVRLVNNVVPRMARRGHGTVVAVGSILGELPAPFPWLLQREQAALRSYTETLQMECKPLKVKVVLVAPGSIRSNIVGKLAYTLPEDSLYKSFERQIKRVMYQSQTAAYGVMDTDRFASVIIGNVTSANPSPYISIGGFSTRTWLLKWLKRTWALDLLWNITQRS
;
A
#
# COMPACT_ATOMS: atom_id res chain seq x y z
N MET A 1 -9.34 2.29 -22.05
CA MET A 1 -9.12 1.04 -21.28
C MET A 1 -7.78 0.38 -21.62
N SER A 2 -7.03 0.90 -22.61
CA SER A 2 -5.71 0.46 -23.05
C SER A 2 -4.54 0.80 -22.10
N ASP A 3 -4.67 1.86 -21.30
CA ASP A 3 -3.52 2.44 -20.55
C ASP A 3 -3.29 1.82 -19.16
N LEU A 4 -3.78 0.58 -18.93
CA LEU A 4 -3.72 -0.10 -17.62
C LEU A 4 -2.93 -1.42 -17.66
N GLU A 5 -2.22 -1.70 -18.75
CA GLU A 5 -1.39 -2.89 -18.90
C GLU A 5 0.08 -2.55 -18.63
N HIS A 6 0.53 -2.77 -17.39
CA HIS A 6 1.94 -2.70 -17.01
C HIS A 6 2.39 -4.09 -16.53
N GLU A 7 3.55 -4.55 -16.99
CA GLU A 7 4.08 -5.91 -16.83
C GLU A 7 4.16 -6.38 -15.35
N ASN A 8 4.32 -5.43 -14.42
CA ASN A 8 4.47 -5.68 -12.99
C ASN A 8 3.15 -5.75 -12.18
N ALA A 9 1.98 -5.68 -12.84
CA ALA A 9 0.68 -5.69 -12.17
C ALA A 9 0.18 -7.12 -11.82
N HIS A 10 0.65 -7.70 -10.73
CA HIS A 10 0.13 -8.99 -10.24
C HIS A 10 -1.22 -8.82 -9.49
N LYS A 11 -2.31 -9.38 -10.06
CA LYS A 11 -3.69 -9.32 -9.53
C LYS A 11 -4.08 -10.60 -8.76
N LEU A 12 -4.78 -10.42 -7.63
CA LEU A 12 -5.37 -11.49 -6.82
C LEU A 12 -6.89 -11.57 -7.08
N VAL A 13 -7.42 -12.75 -7.43
CA VAL A 13 -8.84 -12.98 -7.77
C VAL A 13 -9.54 -13.76 -6.66
N TRP A 14 -10.63 -13.22 -6.09
CA TRP A 14 -11.50 -13.93 -5.14
C TRP A 14 -12.85 -14.24 -5.78
N THR A 15 -13.18 -15.51 -5.93
CA THR A 15 -14.51 -15.98 -6.35
C THR A 15 -15.20 -16.64 -5.17
N SER A 16 -16.40 -16.15 -4.81
CA SER A 16 -17.18 -16.60 -3.65
C SER A 16 -17.60 -18.07 -3.66
N ARG A 17 -17.30 -18.83 -4.72
CA ARG A 17 -17.65 -20.24 -4.87
C ARG A 17 -16.57 -21.22 -4.37
N THR A 18 -15.31 -20.82 -4.21
CA THR A 18 -14.20 -21.81 -4.10
C THR A 18 -13.18 -21.57 -2.99
N LYS A 19 -13.24 -20.46 -2.23
CA LYS A 19 -12.32 -20.17 -1.10
C LYS A 19 -10.82 -20.49 -1.39
N ARG A 20 -10.33 -20.30 -2.64
CA ARG A 20 -8.92 -20.48 -3.03
C ARG A 20 -8.53 -19.52 -4.14
N PHE A 21 -7.29 -19.03 -4.12
CA PHE A 21 -6.67 -18.24 -5.19
C PHE A 21 -6.14 -19.15 -6.31
N ARG A 22 -6.42 -18.83 -7.58
CA ARG A 22 -5.86 -19.52 -8.76
C ARG A 22 -5.35 -18.47 -9.77
N ARG A 23 -4.16 -18.69 -10.34
CA ARG A 23 -3.55 -17.81 -11.37
C ARG A 23 -4.13 -18.09 -12.76
N GLN A 24 -4.65 -17.09 -13.49
CA GLN A 24 -4.81 -17.06 -14.95
C GLN A 24 -4.86 -15.62 -15.53
N ARG A 25 -4.65 -15.53 -16.86
CA ARG A 25 -4.39 -14.38 -17.79
C ARG A 25 -5.47 -13.25 -17.83
N PRO A 26 -5.20 -12.09 -18.50
CA PRO A 26 -5.57 -10.76 -18.01
C PRO A 26 -7.03 -10.38 -18.29
N LEU A 27 -7.78 -10.05 -17.24
CA LEU A 27 -9.12 -9.46 -17.36
C LEU A 27 -9.40 -8.44 -16.23
N THR A 28 -9.88 -7.27 -16.66
CA THR A 28 -10.87 -6.31 -16.08
C THR A 28 -10.99 -6.09 -14.55
N PRO A 29 -11.26 -4.84 -14.09
CA PRO A 29 -11.59 -4.57 -12.69
C PRO A 29 -12.85 -5.34 -12.27
N TYR A 30 -12.71 -6.23 -11.29
CA TYR A 30 -13.81 -7.07 -10.82
C TYR A 30 -14.84 -6.25 -10.03
N THR A 31 -16.08 -6.23 -10.53
CA THR A 31 -17.28 -5.85 -9.77
C THR A 31 -17.76 -7.03 -8.93
N LEU A 32 -17.63 -6.95 -7.60
CA LEU A 32 -18.35 -7.85 -6.69
C LEU A 32 -19.87 -7.67 -6.89
N ARG A 33 -20.53 -8.73 -7.36
CA ARG A 33 -21.95 -8.74 -7.71
C ARG A 33 -22.80 -8.99 -6.45
N ARG A 34 -23.33 -7.92 -5.84
CA ARG A 34 -24.69 -7.76 -5.26
C ARG A 34 -24.77 -6.48 -4.41
N ARG A 35 -25.82 -5.67 -4.67
CA ARG A 35 -26.31 -4.43 -4.01
C ARG A 35 -25.33 -3.29 -3.64
N ASN A 36 -24.04 -3.53 -3.40
CA ASN A 36 -23.02 -2.50 -3.18
C ASN A 36 -21.77 -2.82 -4.00
N ARG A 37 -21.48 -1.98 -5.00
CA ARG A 37 -20.26 -2.11 -5.81
C ARG A 37 -19.07 -1.64 -4.99
N ARG A 38 -18.09 -2.51 -4.87
CA ARG A 38 -16.83 -2.27 -4.16
C ARG A 38 -15.68 -2.43 -5.12
N ILE A 39 -14.69 -1.55 -5.02
CA ILE A 39 -13.48 -1.58 -5.83
C ILE A 39 -12.29 -1.51 -4.89
N ILE A 40 -11.34 -2.41 -5.08
CA ILE A 40 -10.12 -2.49 -4.28
C ILE A 40 -8.96 -2.13 -5.19
N SER A 41 -8.23 -1.06 -4.85
CA SER A 41 -6.94 -0.74 -5.44
C SER A 41 -5.85 -1.37 -4.59
N ASN A 42 -5.15 -2.35 -5.16
CA ASN A 42 -4.07 -3.09 -4.52
C ASN A 42 -2.99 -3.43 -5.55
N ALA A 43 -2.41 -2.40 -6.15
CA ALA A 43 -1.33 -2.54 -7.13
C ALA A 43 -0.16 -1.68 -6.67
N GLY A 44 0.98 -2.34 -6.44
CA GLY A 44 2.22 -1.66 -6.08
C GLY A 44 3.42 -2.56 -6.28
N PHE A 45 4.42 -2.05 -6.97
CA PHE A 45 5.81 -2.50 -6.86
C PHE A 45 6.61 -1.39 -6.17
N GLY A 46 7.80 -1.74 -5.69
CA GLY A 46 8.63 -0.82 -4.93
C GLY A 46 10.06 -0.82 -5.40
N HIS A 47 10.82 0.10 -4.85
CA HIS A 47 12.25 0.20 -5.08
C HIS A 47 12.93 0.46 -3.73
N VAL A 48 13.96 -0.33 -3.44
CA VAL A 48 14.83 -0.17 -2.27
C VAL A 48 16.21 0.27 -2.74
N GLY A 49 16.68 1.37 -2.18
CA GLY A 49 17.98 1.93 -2.50
C GLY A 49 18.15 3.31 -1.84
N PRO A 50 19.39 3.81 -1.74
CA PRO A 50 19.63 5.16 -1.26
C PRO A 50 18.95 6.22 -2.12
N LEU A 51 18.56 7.34 -1.51
CA LEU A 51 17.83 8.40 -2.21
C LEU A 51 18.61 9.02 -3.37
N LEU A 52 19.94 9.09 -3.23
CA LEU A 52 20.83 9.66 -4.24
C LEU A 52 21.17 8.69 -5.38
N ASP A 53 20.91 7.40 -5.21
CA ASP A 53 21.36 6.36 -6.14
C ASP A 53 20.24 5.82 -7.05
N ILE A 54 18.97 6.05 -6.68
CA ILE A 54 17.86 5.60 -7.51
C ILE A 54 17.62 6.62 -8.64
N PRO A 55 17.60 6.18 -9.92
CA PRO A 55 17.30 7.06 -11.05
C PRO A 55 15.92 7.71 -10.91
N LEU A 56 15.80 8.95 -11.39
CA LEU A 56 14.54 9.71 -11.30
C LEU A 56 13.42 9.02 -12.08
N GLU A 57 13.76 8.40 -13.21
CA GLU A 57 12.85 7.70 -14.12
C GLU A 57 12.14 6.52 -13.42
N GLU A 58 12.87 5.77 -12.60
CA GLU A 58 12.32 4.72 -11.74
C GLU A 58 11.32 5.31 -10.74
N GLY A 59 11.67 6.44 -10.15
CA GLY A 59 10.78 7.15 -9.24
C GLY A 59 9.49 7.63 -9.89
N MET A 60 9.58 8.16 -11.12
CA MET A 60 8.41 8.51 -11.91
C MET A 60 7.57 7.27 -12.23
N SER A 61 8.17 6.17 -12.66
CA SER A 61 7.47 4.93 -13.02
C SER A 61 6.64 4.37 -11.85
N VAL A 62 7.23 4.32 -10.64
CA VAL A 62 6.54 3.88 -9.42
C VAL A 62 5.32 4.77 -9.13
N MET A 63 5.49 6.10 -9.18
CA MET A 63 4.39 7.05 -8.95
C MET A 63 3.30 6.95 -10.03
N HIS A 64 3.69 6.82 -11.29
CA HIS A 64 2.78 6.65 -12.43
C HIS A 64 1.90 5.41 -12.29
N THR A 65 2.49 4.30 -11.85
CA THR A 65 1.75 3.05 -11.70
C THR A 65 0.90 3.04 -10.43
N ASN A 66 1.52 3.23 -9.27
CA ASN A 66 0.86 2.97 -7.99
C ASN A 66 -0.11 4.11 -7.61
N PHE A 67 0.37 5.37 -7.68
CA PHE A 67 -0.42 6.53 -7.28
C PHE A 67 -1.37 6.98 -8.39
N PHE A 68 -0.86 7.30 -9.58
CA PHE A 68 -1.72 7.76 -10.66
C PHE A 68 -2.65 6.65 -11.19
N GLY A 69 -2.29 5.37 -11.03
CA GLY A 69 -3.20 4.26 -11.27
C GLY A 69 -4.44 4.31 -10.37
N LEU A 70 -4.27 4.59 -9.08
CA LEU A 70 -5.39 4.82 -8.16
C LEU A 70 -6.22 6.04 -8.58
N VAL A 71 -5.59 7.16 -8.92
CA VAL A 71 -6.28 8.39 -9.34
C VAL A 71 -7.14 8.13 -10.58
N ARG A 72 -6.59 7.46 -11.61
CA ARG A 72 -7.33 7.08 -12.83
C ARG A 72 -8.50 6.17 -12.49
N LEU A 73 -8.31 5.19 -11.60
CA LEU A 73 -9.36 4.30 -11.16
C LEU A 73 -10.51 5.09 -10.49
N VAL A 74 -10.17 5.93 -9.52
CA VAL A 74 -11.12 6.77 -8.77
C VAL A 74 -11.92 7.67 -9.71
N ASN A 75 -11.26 8.40 -10.61
CA ASN A 75 -11.90 9.30 -11.57
C ASN A 75 -12.90 8.57 -12.48
N ASN A 76 -12.65 7.31 -12.80
CA ASN A 76 -13.56 6.50 -13.63
C ASN A 76 -14.75 5.92 -12.85
N VAL A 77 -14.58 5.63 -11.56
CA VAL A 77 -15.55 4.82 -10.79
C VAL A 77 -16.42 5.65 -9.87
N VAL A 78 -15.86 6.69 -9.23
CA VAL A 78 -16.58 7.52 -8.25
C VAL A 78 -17.76 8.25 -8.88
N PRO A 79 -17.68 8.87 -10.07
CA PRO A 79 -18.85 9.50 -10.69
C PRO A 79 -20.01 8.52 -10.90
N ARG A 80 -19.71 7.26 -11.24
CA ARG A 80 -20.72 6.21 -11.43
C ARG A 80 -21.30 5.71 -10.11
N MET A 81 -20.53 5.72 -9.02
CA MET A 81 -21.02 5.40 -7.67
C MET A 81 -21.89 6.54 -7.13
N ALA A 82 -21.47 7.79 -7.33
CA ALA A 82 -22.19 8.99 -6.93
C ALA A 82 -23.58 9.07 -7.60
N ARG A 83 -23.68 8.84 -8.92
CA ARG A 83 -24.98 8.78 -9.62
C ARG A 83 -25.92 7.71 -9.10
N ARG A 84 -25.40 6.62 -8.54
CA ARG A 84 -26.20 5.57 -7.91
C ARG A 84 -26.55 5.89 -6.46
N GLY A 85 -25.88 6.86 -5.84
CA GLY A 85 -26.02 7.18 -4.42
C GLY A 85 -25.45 6.11 -3.49
N HIS A 86 -24.60 5.19 -3.99
CA HIS A 86 -23.92 4.19 -3.17
C HIS A 86 -22.67 3.62 -3.86
N GLY A 87 -21.68 3.24 -3.06
CA GLY A 87 -20.47 2.55 -3.52
C GLY A 87 -19.36 2.58 -2.47
N THR A 88 -18.35 1.74 -2.62
CA THR A 88 -17.16 1.75 -1.76
C THR A 88 -15.88 1.68 -2.58
N VAL A 89 -14.98 2.62 -2.38
CA VAL A 89 -13.59 2.57 -2.83
C VAL A 89 -12.73 2.11 -1.68
N VAL A 90 -11.84 1.15 -1.90
CA VAL A 90 -10.87 0.67 -0.92
C VAL A 90 -9.48 0.88 -1.51
N ALA A 91 -8.68 1.74 -0.89
CA ALA A 91 -7.28 1.93 -1.24
C ALA A 91 -6.42 1.18 -0.23
N VAL A 92 -5.59 0.25 -0.70
CA VAL A 92 -4.59 -0.43 0.13
C VAL A 92 -3.30 0.35 0.05
N GLY A 93 -2.98 1.01 1.16
CA GLY A 93 -1.75 1.74 1.38
C GLY A 93 -0.74 0.96 2.22
N SER A 94 -0.03 1.66 3.12
CA SER A 94 0.96 1.11 4.05
C SER A 94 1.15 2.03 5.26
N ILE A 95 1.56 1.46 6.40
CA ILE A 95 2.08 2.25 7.53
C ILE A 95 3.31 3.10 7.16
N LEU A 96 4.02 2.78 6.07
CA LEU A 96 5.13 3.60 5.58
C LEU A 96 4.70 4.96 5.03
N GLY A 97 3.41 5.15 4.72
CA GLY A 97 2.85 6.47 4.38
C GLY A 97 2.67 7.39 5.59
N GLU A 98 2.93 6.89 6.80
CA GLU A 98 2.74 7.62 8.06
C GLU A 98 4.06 8.20 8.60
N LEU A 99 5.12 7.39 8.58
CA LEU A 99 6.40 7.72 9.18
C LEU A 99 7.54 7.34 8.23
N PRO A 100 8.58 8.19 8.14
CA PRO A 100 9.65 7.97 7.21
C PRO A 100 10.55 6.78 7.58
N ALA A 101 11.17 6.13 6.59
CA ALA A 101 12.13 5.05 6.80
C ALA A 101 13.30 5.19 5.80
N PRO A 102 14.54 4.89 6.21
CA PRO A 102 15.71 4.98 5.34
C PRO A 102 15.71 3.83 4.33
N PHE A 103 15.97 4.14 3.05
CA PHE A 103 16.14 3.24 1.91
C PHE A 103 14.90 2.74 1.12
N PRO A 104 13.65 2.68 1.63
CA PRO A 104 12.46 2.44 0.81
C PRO A 104 11.72 3.75 0.54
N TRP A 105 12.45 4.83 0.25
CA TRP A 105 11.90 6.18 0.18
C TRP A 105 10.86 6.36 -0.95
N LEU A 106 11.00 5.62 -2.06
CA LEU A 106 10.03 5.67 -3.16
C LEU A 106 8.68 5.07 -2.78
N LEU A 107 8.72 3.88 -2.19
CA LEU A 107 7.54 3.24 -1.60
C LEU A 107 6.87 4.18 -0.62
N GLN A 108 7.66 4.77 0.27
CA GLN A 108 7.14 5.70 1.26
C GLN A 108 6.44 6.93 0.68
N ARG A 109 7.08 7.59 -0.29
CA ARG A 109 6.53 8.79 -0.93
C ARG A 109 5.21 8.48 -1.61
N GLU A 110 5.15 7.36 -2.32
CA GLU A 110 3.94 6.84 -2.95
C GLU A 110 2.83 6.58 -1.94
N GLN A 111 3.15 5.90 -0.84
CA GLN A 111 2.19 5.56 0.21
C GLN A 111 1.69 6.79 0.99
N ALA A 112 2.55 7.81 1.17
CA ALA A 112 2.16 9.08 1.77
C ALA A 112 1.23 9.88 0.84
N ALA A 113 1.52 9.92 -0.46
CA ALA A 113 0.66 10.55 -1.46
C ALA A 113 -0.70 9.83 -1.56
N LEU A 114 -0.70 8.50 -1.62
CA LEU A 114 -1.90 7.66 -1.62
C LEU A 114 -2.76 7.93 -0.39
N ARG A 115 -2.15 8.00 0.80
CA ARG A 115 -2.86 8.32 2.03
C ARG A 115 -3.54 9.68 1.95
N SER A 116 -2.78 10.74 1.67
CA SER A 116 -3.31 12.11 1.62
C SER A 116 -4.44 12.25 0.60
N TYR A 117 -4.28 11.64 -0.58
CA TYR A 117 -5.32 11.58 -1.61
C TYR A 117 -6.57 10.84 -1.13
N THR A 118 -6.41 9.71 -0.45
CA THR A 118 -7.54 8.89 0.03
C THR A 118 -8.31 9.59 1.16
N GLU A 119 -7.62 10.23 2.10
CA GLU A 119 -8.24 11.02 3.17
C GLU A 119 -8.99 12.24 2.61
N THR A 120 -8.44 12.89 1.58
CA THR A 120 -9.14 13.96 0.85
C THR A 120 -10.40 13.42 0.17
N LEU A 121 -10.27 12.33 -0.58
CA LEU A 121 -11.39 11.69 -1.27
C LEU A 121 -12.49 11.23 -0.31
N GLN A 122 -12.14 10.78 0.91
CA GLN A 122 -13.11 10.46 1.96
C GLN A 122 -14.00 11.66 2.30
N MET A 123 -13.41 12.84 2.47
CA MET A 123 -14.15 14.06 2.80
C MET A 123 -15.07 14.48 1.65
N GLU A 124 -14.54 14.48 0.41
CA GLU A 124 -15.28 14.88 -0.78
C GLU A 124 -16.40 13.91 -1.17
N CYS A 125 -16.23 12.61 -0.89
CA CYS A 125 -17.23 11.59 -1.23
C CYS A 125 -18.40 11.48 -0.23
N LYS A 126 -18.29 12.07 0.96
CA LYS A 126 -19.36 12.09 1.98
C LYS A 126 -20.72 12.55 1.41
N PRO A 127 -20.84 13.76 0.80
CA PRO A 127 -22.11 14.22 0.24
C PRO A 127 -22.62 13.36 -0.93
N LEU A 128 -21.71 12.64 -1.60
CA LEU A 128 -22.03 11.77 -2.73
C LEU A 128 -22.50 10.37 -2.33
N LYS A 129 -22.58 10.08 -1.02
CA LYS A 129 -22.93 8.76 -0.46
C LYS A 129 -22.00 7.64 -0.94
N VAL A 130 -20.76 8.00 -1.28
CA VAL A 130 -19.70 7.06 -1.66
C VAL A 130 -18.75 6.90 -0.46
N LYS A 131 -18.49 5.65 -0.09
CA LYS A 131 -17.59 5.32 1.02
C LYS A 131 -16.18 5.13 0.49
N VAL A 132 -15.20 5.59 1.24
CA VAL A 132 -13.79 5.45 0.88
C VAL A 132 -13.06 4.91 2.10
N VAL A 133 -12.34 3.80 1.92
CA VAL A 133 -11.63 3.09 2.99
C VAL A 133 -10.14 3.07 2.66
N LEU A 134 -9.32 3.61 3.56
CA LEU A 134 -7.88 3.45 3.54
C LEU A 134 -7.49 2.27 4.43
N VAL A 135 -6.85 1.28 3.84
CA VAL A 135 -6.21 0.19 4.58
C VAL A 135 -4.72 0.49 4.63
N ALA A 136 -4.13 0.61 5.82
CA ALA A 136 -2.70 0.85 6.02
C ALA A 136 -2.07 -0.35 6.74
N PRO A 137 -1.70 -1.41 6.00
CA PRO A 137 -1.10 -2.60 6.57
C PRO A 137 0.29 -2.31 7.13
N GLY A 138 0.59 -2.98 8.23
CA GLY A 138 1.94 -3.16 8.72
C GLY A 138 2.67 -4.30 7.98
N SER A 139 3.46 -5.06 8.73
CA SER A 139 4.13 -6.25 8.20
C SER A 139 3.12 -7.40 8.04
N ILE A 140 2.86 -7.77 6.78
CA ILE A 140 2.00 -8.89 6.38
C ILE A 140 2.84 -9.89 5.58
N ARG A 141 2.65 -11.19 5.85
CA ARG A 141 3.31 -12.27 5.11
C ARG A 141 2.91 -12.18 3.65
N SER A 142 3.87 -11.97 2.75
CA SER A 142 3.59 -11.87 1.32
C SER A 142 4.86 -12.05 0.48
N ASN A 143 4.69 -12.20 -0.83
CA ASN A 143 5.81 -12.17 -1.78
C ASN A 143 6.17 -10.73 -2.21
N ILE A 144 6.04 -9.74 -1.32
CA ILE A 144 6.31 -8.33 -1.65
C ILE A 144 7.78 -8.11 -2.02
N VAL A 145 8.69 -8.82 -1.35
CA VAL A 145 10.14 -8.76 -1.59
C VAL A 145 10.48 -9.07 -3.04
N GLY A 146 9.82 -10.07 -3.65
CA GLY A 146 10.02 -10.41 -5.07
C GLY A 146 9.50 -9.36 -6.06
N LYS A 147 8.86 -8.29 -5.57
CA LYS A 147 8.37 -7.15 -6.38
C LYS A 147 9.12 -5.85 -6.08
N LEU A 148 10.20 -5.93 -5.30
CA LEU A 148 11.03 -4.77 -5.00
C LEU A 148 12.24 -4.79 -5.93
N ALA A 149 12.39 -3.74 -6.72
CA ALA A 149 13.65 -3.42 -7.36
C ALA A 149 14.68 -3.02 -6.28
N TYR A 150 15.95 -3.26 -6.58
CA TYR A 150 17.06 -2.93 -5.70
C TYR A 150 18.17 -2.26 -6.50
N THR A 151 18.61 -1.08 -6.05
CA THR A 151 19.71 -0.34 -6.67
C THR A 151 20.73 0.06 -5.61
N LEU A 152 21.98 -0.29 -5.88
CA LEU A 152 23.15 0.20 -5.16
C LEU A 152 24.38 0.11 -6.09
N PRO A 153 24.76 1.22 -6.75
CA PRO A 153 25.97 1.28 -7.57
C PRO A 153 27.23 0.92 -6.77
N GLU A 154 28.26 0.40 -7.44
CA GLU A 154 29.54 0.07 -6.79
C GLU A 154 30.26 1.32 -6.26
N ASP A 155 30.10 2.45 -6.93
CA ASP A 155 30.63 3.77 -6.56
C ASP A 155 29.70 4.57 -5.64
N SER A 156 28.61 3.96 -5.15
CA SER A 156 27.68 4.60 -4.23
C SER A 156 28.37 5.06 -2.94
N LEU A 157 28.02 6.27 -2.49
CA LEU A 157 28.39 6.78 -1.16
C LEU A 157 27.91 5.89 -0.01
N TYR A 158 26.93 5.02 -0.27
CA TYR A 158 26.31 4.12 0.70
C TYR A 158 26.75 2.67 0.54
N LYS A 159 27.77 2.38 -0.27
CA LYS A 159 28.23 1.00 -0.51
C LYS A 159 28.60 0.26 0.77
N SER A 160 29.22 0.94 1.74
CA SER A 160 29.53 0.39 3.06
C SER A 160 28.30 0.00 3.90
N PHE A 161 27.11 0.50 3.55
CA PHE A 161 25.83 0.21 4.19
C PHE A 161 25.01 -0.86 3.45
N GLU A 162 25.58 -1.54 2.45
CA GLU A 162 24.87 -2.53 1.62
C GLU A 162 24.10 -3.57 2.45
N ARG A 163 24.71 -4.07 3.52
CA ARG A 163 24.09 -5.06 4.41
C ARG A 163 22.84 -4.50 5.09
N GLN A 164 22.89 -3.27 5.57
CA GLN A 164 21.78 -2.57 6.23
C GLN A 164 20.67 -2.29 5.23
N ILE A 165 21.01 -1.84 4.01
CA ILE A 165 20.04 -1.59 2.93
C ILE A 165 19.31 -2.88 2.55
N LYS A 166 20.05 -3.97 2.34
CA LYS A 166 19.46 -5.28 2.05
C LYS A 166 18.55 -5.75 3.19
N ARG A 167 18.94 -5.55 4.45
CA ARG A 167 18.09 -5.89 5.60
C ARG A 167 16.73 -5.19 5.53
N VAL A 168 16.69 -3.91 5.16
CA VAL A 168 15.43 -3.16 5.02
C VAL A 168 14.47 -3.79 4.00
N MET A 169 14.99 -4.41 2.94
CA MET A 169 14.17 -5.12 1.95
C MET A 169 13.44 -6.32 2.55
N TYR A 170 14.09 -7.08 3.43
CA TYR A 170 13.54 -8.34 3.98
C TYR A 170 12.90 -8.19 5.36
N GLN A 171 13.22 -7.14 6.13
CA GLN A 171 12.86 -7.04 7.55
C GLN A 171 11.35 -7.15 7.81
N SER A 172 10.52 -6.61 6.90
CA SER A 172 9.06 -6.67 6.98
C SER A 172 8.49 -8.08 6.86
N GLN A 173 9.30 -9.08 6.49
CA GLN A 173 8.92 -10.49 6.36
C GLN A 173 9.49 -11.36 7.49
N THR A 174 10.13 -10.76 8.50
CA THR A 174 10.74 -11.47 9.62
C THR A 174 9.84 -11.49 10.86
N ALA A 175 9.99 -12.51 11.71
CA ALA A 175 9.25 -12.61 12.97
C ALA A 175 9.47 -11.39 13.90
N ALA A 176 10.66 -10.78 13.85
CA ALA A 176 11.00 -9.58 14.62
C ALA A 176 10.08 -8.39 14.35
N TYR A 177 9.49 -8.32 13.16
CA TYR A 177 8.54 -7.28 12.78
C TYR A 177 7.08 -7.64 13.05
N GLY A 178 6.81 -8.79 13.68
CA GLY A 178 5.46 -9.21 14.06
C GLY A 178 4.57 -9.52 12.85
N VAL A 179 5.14 -10.17 11.84
CA VAL A 179 4.47 -10.49 10.57
C VAL A 179 3.13 -11.16 10.81
N MET A 180 2.06 -10.53 10.32
CA MET A 180 0.72 -11.08 10.37
C MET A 180 0.47 -12.02 9.19
N ASP A 181 -0.29 -13.08 9.45
CA ASP A 181 -0.75 -14.01 8.42
C ASP A 181 -1.70 -13.33 7.40
N THR A 182 -1.55 -13.68 6.12
CA THR A 182 -2.30 -13.08 5.01
C THR A 182 -3.80 -13.37 5.09
N ASP A 183 -4.21 -14.57 5.51
CA ASP A 183 -5.62 -14.96 5.60
C ASP A 183 -6.31 -14.25 6.75
N ARG A 184 -5.59 -14.09 7.87
CA ARG A 184 -6.07 -13.26 8.99
C ARG A 184 -6.25 -11.81 8.55
N PHE A 185 -5.27 -11.23 7.87
CA PHE A 185 -5.35 -9.87 7.35
C PHE A 185 -6.57 -9.72 6.41
N ALA A 186 -6.69 -10.59 5.41
CA ALA A 186 -7.80 -10.56 4.45
C ALA A 186 -9.17 -10.67 5.14
N SER A 187 -9.29 -11.55 6.14
CA SER A 187 -10.54 -11.74 6.90
C SER A 187 -10.98 -10.45 7.60
N VAL A 188 -10.06 -9.73 8.23
CA VAL A 188 -10.37 -8.45 8.91
C VAL A 188 -10.78 -7.38 7.89
N ILE A 189 -10.05 -7.25 6.78
CA ILE A 189 -10.38 -6.26 5.74
C ILE A 189 -11.74 -6.54 5.12
N ILE A 190 -12.02 -7.81 4.79
CA ILE A 190 -13.32 -8.21 4.24
C ILE A 190 -14.44 -7.91 5.23
N GLY A 191 -14.26 -8.25 6.51
CA GLY A 191 -15.23 -7.95 7.56
C GLY A 191 -15.58 -6.46 7.63
N ASN A 192 -14.59 -5.57 7.59
CA ASN A 192 -14.84 -4.13 7.58
C ASN A 192 -15.51 -3.66 6.29
N VAL A 193 -14.94 -4.01 5.14
CA VAL A 193 -15.38 -3.53 3.82
C VAL A 193 -16.79 -4.02 3.46
N THR A 194 -17.21 -5.17 4.03
CA THR A 194 -18.54 -5.73 3.82
C THR A 194 -19.60 -5.18 4.77
N SER A 195 -19.20 -4.51 5.86
CA SER A 195 -20.11 -3.97 6.85
C SER A 195 -21.01 -2.85 6.29
N ALA A 196 -22.14 -2.60 6.95
CA ALA A 196 -23.04 -1.52 6.59
C ALA A 196 -22.37 -0.15 6.73
N ASN A 197 -21.48 0.03 7.70
CA ASN A 197 -20.71 1.24 7.93
C ASN A 197 -19.22 0.90 8.11
N PRO A 198 -18.45 0.76 7.02
CA PRO A 198 -17.04 0.43 7.11
C PRO A 198 -16.28 1.56 7.81
N SER A 199 -15.34 1.20 8.69
CA SER A 199 -14.35 2.16 9.18
C SER A 199 -13.61 2.75 7.97
N PRO A 200 -13.46 4.09 7.88
CA PRO A 200 -12.74 4.74 6.80
C PRO A 200 -11.23 4.47 6.87
N TYR A 201 -10.70 4.08 8.04
CA TYR A 201 -9.28 3.77 8.21
C TYR A 201 -9.09 2.47 8.98
N ILE A 202 -8.22 1.60 8.48
CA ILE A 202 -7.82 0.36 9.15
C ILE A 202 -6.29 0.25 9.11
N SER A 203 -5.66 0.16 10.28
CA SER A 203 -4.24 -0.14 10.38
C SER A 203 -4.00 -1.38 11.23
N ILE A 204 -3.57 -2.46 10.60
CA ILE A 204 -3.33 -3.77 11.22
C ILE A 204 -2.09 -4.42 10.61
N GLY A 205 -1.50 -5.37 11.33
CA GLY A 205 -0.29 -6.06 10.91
C GLY A 205 0.87 -5.75 11.83
N GLY A 206 2.03 -6.35 11.56
CA GLY A 206 3.21 -6.11 12.38
C GLY A 206 3.64 -4.65 12.36
N PHE A 207 4.12 -4.13 13.49
CA PHE A 207 4.58 -2.75 13.63
C PHE A 207 3.51 -1.64 13.50
N SER A 208 2.23 -1.96 13.22
CA SER A 208 1.18 -0.94 13.07
C SER A 208 0.89 -0.17 14.36
N THR A 209 0.78 -0.87 15.50
CA THR A 209 0.57 -0.23 16.82
C THR A 209 1.74 0.67 17.21
N ARG A 210 2.99 0.24 16.92
CA ARG A 210 4.17 1.07 17.17
C ARG A 210 4.15 2.33 16.32
N THR A 211 3.87 2.19 15.02
CA THR A 211 3.72 3.34 14.11
C THR A 211 2.66 4.30 14.64
N TRP A 212 1.50 3.79 15.08
CA TRP A 212 0.44 4.63 15.65
C TRP A 212 0.91 5.39 16.90
N LEU A 213 1.63 4.76 17.82
CA LEU A 213 2.20 5.42 19.00
C LEU A 213 3.22 6.51 18.62
N LEU A 214 4.12 6.20 17.68
CA LEU A 214 5.18 7.11 17.26
C LEU A 214 4.66 8.40 16.61
N LYS A 215 3.46 8.39 16.04
CA LYS A 215 2.82 9.62 15.49
C LYS A 215 2.55 10.68 16.55
N TRP A 216 2.45 10.29 17.82
CA TRP A 216 2.18 11.21 18.94
C TRP A 216 3.45 11.79 19.55
N LEU A 217 4.63 11.32 19.15
CA LEU A 217 5.90 11.89 19.60
C LEU A 217 6.26 13.13 18.78
N LYS A 218 7.09 14.00 19.37
CA LYS A 218 7.75 15.07 18.62
C LYS A 218 8.46 14.47 17.41
N ARG A 219 8.29 15.10 16.24
CA ARG A 219 8.74 14.53 14.97
C ARG A 219 10.23 14.18 14.98
N THR A 220 11.08 15.05 15.52
CA THR A 220 12.53 14.79 15.66
C THR A 220 12.82 13.50 16.42
N TRP A 221 12.19 13.31 17.59
CA TRP A 221 12.38 12.11 18.41
C TRP A 221 11.90 10.84 17.73
N ALA A 222 10.78 10.91 17.00
CA ALA A 222 10.29 9.78 16.22
C ALA A 222 11.29 9.37 15.13
N LEU A 223 11.90 10.35 14.43
CA LEU A 223 12.91 10.10 13.41
C LEU A 223 14.18 9.47 13.99
N ASP A 224 14.70 10.02 15.09
CA ASP A 224 15.90 9.51 15.74
C ASP A 224 15.69 8.08 16.25
N LEU A 225 14.51 7.80 16.82
CA LEU A 225 14.17 6.47 17.29
C LEU A 225 14.05 5.48 16.12
N LEU A 226 13.40 5.87 15.02
CA LEU A 226 13.30 5.05 13.82
C LEU A 226 14.68 4.73 13.23
N TRP A 227 15.56 5.73 13.13
CA TRP A 227 16.93 5.54 12.69
C TRP A 227 17.66 4.52 13.57
N ASN A 228 17.63 4.71 14.89
CA ASN A 228 18.28 3.80 15.83
C ASN A 228 17.74 2.37 15.75
N ILE A 229 16.42 2.19 15.58
CA ILE A 229 15.80 0.87 15.40
C ILE A 229 16.32 0.22 14.11
N THR A 230 16.43 0.97 13.01
CA THR A 230 16.92 0.43 11.74
C THR A 230 18.41 0.09 11.73
N GLN A 231 19.21 0.73 12.60
CA GLN A 231 20.66 0.53 12.67
C GLN A 231 21.10 -0.54 13.69
N ARG A 232 20.33 -0.77 14.77
CA ARG A 232 20.75 -1.60 15.92
C ARG A 232 20.38 -3.09 15.84
N SER A 233 19.72 -3.55 14.79
CA SER A 233 19.30 -4.96 14.62
C SER A 233 19.86 -5.55 13.35
#